data_AF-A0A6I3ZEF4-F1
#
_entry.id   AF-A0A6I3ZEF4-F1
#
_cell.length_a   1.000
_cell.length_b   1.000
_cell.length_c   1.000
_cell.angle_alpha   90.00
_cell.angle_beta   90.00
_cell.angle_gamma   90.00
#
_symmetry.space_group_name_H-M   'P 1'
#
loop_
_entity.id
_entity.type
_entity.pdbx_description
1 polymer ?
#
loop_
_entity_poly.entity_id
_entity_poly.type
_entity_poly.pdbx_seq_one_letter_code
_entity_poly.pdbx_strand_id
1 'polypeptide(L)' 'MSKMTVKGAWKGWDGKTYVEMTDGSKWKQAEYHYEYHYAYCPQATVTNDGLMLVDGMSRAVRVRRVYGRE' A
#
# COMPACT_ATOMS: atom_id res chain seq x y z
N MET A 1 -10.99 -1.28 -10.63
CA MET A 1 -10.40 -0.62 -9.44
C MET A 1 -11.15 -1.14 -8.24
N SER A 2 -10.46 -1.79 -7.30
CA SER A 2 -11.08 -2.25 -6.06
C SER A 2 -10.70 -1.28 -4.95
N LYS A 3 -11.70 -0.67 -4.31
CA LYS A 3 -11.49 0.08 -3.06
C LYS A 3 -11.38 -0.93 -1.93
N MET A 4 -10.30 -0.85 -1.17
CA MET A 4 -9.98 -1.72 -0.04
C MET A 4 -9.37 -0.89 1.07
N THR A 5 -9.20 -1.48 2.25
CA THR A 5 -8.49 -0.83 3.35
C THR A 5 -7.16 -1.51 3.61
N VAL A 6 -6.15 -0.70 3.93
CA VAL A 6 -4.92 -1.21 4.54
C VAL A 6 -5.28 -1.83 5.89
N LYS A 7 -4.70 -2.98 6.20
CA LYS A 7 -4.91 -3.66 7.47
C LYS A 7 -4.08 -3.01 8.56
N GLY A 8 -4.75 -2.41 9.55
CA GLY A 8 -4.10 -1.84 10.73
C GLY A 8 -3.45 -0.48 10.49
N ALA A 9 -2.32 -0.24 11.16
CA ALA A 9 -1.65 1.06 11.13
C ALA A 9 -0.86 1.27 9.82
N TRP A 10 -1.15 2.38 9.15
CA TRP A 10 -0.35 2.92 8.06
C TRP A 10 0.62 3.97 8.62
N LYS A 11 1.89 3.89 8.24
CA LYS A 11 2.94 4.85 8.65
C LYS A 11 3.57 5.58 7.47
N GLY A 12 3.02 5.39 6.27
CA GLY A 12 3.59 5.94 5.04
C GLY A 12 4.52 4.98 4.29
N TRP A 13 5.13 5.51 3.24
CA TRP A 13 6.11 4.84 2.40
C TRP A 13 7.53 5.06 2.95
N ASP A 14 8.29 3.97 3.08
CA ASP A 14 9.67 3.96 3.59
C ASP A 14 10.71 3.50 2.54
N GLY A 15 10.29 3.28 1.30
CA GLY A 15 11.11 2.76 0.20
C GLY A 15 11.17 1.23 0.11
N LYS A 16 10.70 0.52 1.13
CA LYS A 16 10.66 -0.96 1.21
C LYS A 16 9.35 -1.48 1.82
N THR A 17 8.29 -0.67 1.75
CA THR A 17 7.08 -0.86 2.54
C THR A 17 6.35 -2.13 2.13
N TYR A 18 5.83 -2.84 3.14
CA TYR A 18 4.92 -3.96 2.98
C TYR A 18 3.52 -3.54 3.40
N VAL A 19 2.55 -3.84 2.54
CA VAL A 19 1.15 -3.50 2.75
C VAL A 19 0.34 -4.79 2.75
N GLU A 20 -0.32 -5.07 3.87
CA GLU A 20 -1.36 -6.09 3.94
C GLU A 20 -2.71 -5.37 3.88
N MET A 21 -3.61 -5.88 3.05
CA MET A 21 -4.96 -5.35 2.87
C MET A 21 -5.94 -6.18 3.70
N THR A 22 -7.14 -5.67 3.94
CA THR A 22 -8.17 -6.36 4.73
C THR A 22 -8.73 -7.64 4.09
N ASP A 23 -8.56 -7.81 2.77
CA ASP A 23 -8.85 -9.07 2.06
C ASP A 23 -7.72 -10.12 2.17
N GLY A 24 -6.65 -9.79 2.89
CA GLY A 24 -5.47 -10.65 3.04
C GLY A 24 -4.48 -10.56 1.87
N SER A 25 -4.73 -9.74 0.85
CA SER A 25 -3.75 -9.50 -0.21
C SER A 25 -2.55 -8.74 0.34
N LYS A 26 -1.35 -9.08 -0.16
CA LYS A 26 -0.08 -8.50 0.27
C LYS A 26 0.65 -7.89 -0.90
N TRP A 27 1.23 -6.72 -0.65
CA TRP A 27 1.91 -5.90 -1.64
C TRP A 27 3.22 -5.38 -1.09
N LYS A 28 4.25 -5.33 -1.94
CA LYS A 28 5.55 -4.75 -1.61
C LYS A 28 5.81 -3.56 -2.52
N GLN A 29 6.30 -2.47 -1.95
CA GLN A 29 6.75 -1.30 -2.70
C GLN A 29 7.80 -1.71 -3.75
N ALA A 30 7.64 -1.22 -4.97
CA ALA A 30 8.43 -1.59 -6.15
C ALA A 30 9.14 -0.40 -6.82
N GLU A 31 9.00 0.80 -6.26
CA GLU A 31 9.77 1.99 -6.62
C GLU A 31 10.16 2.76 -5.36
N TYR A 32 11.28 3.48 -5.40
CA TYR A 32 11.66 4.33 -4.27
C TYR A 32 10.71 5.53 -4.16
N HIS A 33 10.05 5.65 -3.02
CA HIS A 33 9.27 6.82 -2.60
C HIS A 33 9.25 6.81 -1.08
N TYR A 34 9.59 7.94 -0.48
CA TYR A 34 9.53 8.12 0.97
C TYR A 34 8.49 9.20 1.27
N GLU A 35 7.53 8.88 2.12
CA GLU A 35 6.51 9.81 2.56
C GLU A 35 5.88 9.30 3.85
N TYR A 36 6.01 10.05 4.94
CA TYR A 36 5.41 9.69 6.21
C TYR A 36 4.02 10.28 6.34
N HIS A 37 3.05 9.46 6.72
CA HIS A 37 1.74 9.90 7.18
C HIS A 37 1.06 8.77 7.95
N TYR A 38 0.56 9.08 9.13
CA TYR A 38 -0.07 8.10 10.00
C TYR A 38 -1.58 8.08 9.80
N ALA A 39 -2.12 6.88 9.59
CA ALA A 39 -3.56 6.64 9.57
C ALA A 39 -3.87 5.22 10.06
N TYR A 40 -5.06 5.01 10.64
CA TYR A 40 -5.52 3.68 11.04
C TYR A 40 -6.55 3.15 10.03
N CYS A 41 -6.25 2.00 9.43
CA CYS A 41 -7.04 1.36 8.37
C CYS A 41 -7.45 2.30 7.21
N PRO A 42 -6.53 3.11 6.62
CA PRO A 42 -6.88 4.01 5.54
C PRO A 42 -7.41 3.26 4.32
N GLN A 43 -8.25 3.93 3.54
CA GLN A 43 -8.67 3.45 2.22
C GLN A 43 -7.47 3.42 1.28
N ALA A 44 -7.48 2.46 0.38
CA ALA A 44 -6.49 2.33 -0.66
C ALA A 44 -7.11 1.73 -1.94
N THR A 45 -6.59 2.15 -3.08
CA THR A 45 -6.95 1.62 -4.40
C THR A 45 -5.71 1.09 -5.07
N VAL A 46 -5.79 -0.14 -5.59
CA VAL A 46 -4.73 -0.72 -6.43
C VAL A 46 -5.23 -0.82 -7.87
N THR A 47 -4.43 -0.30 -8.80
CA THR A 47 -4.69 -0.41 -10.25
C THR A 47 -4.17 -1.74 -10.79
N ASN A 48 -4.66 -2.15 -11.96
CA ASN A 48 -4.19 -3.37 -12.63
C ASN A 48 -2.69 -3.28 -13.01
N ASP A 49 -2.18 -2.06 -13.20
CA ASP A 49 -0.77 -1.81 -13.51
C ASP A 49 0.15 -1.85 -12.28
N GLY A 50 -0.39 -2.09 -11.08
CA GLY A 50 0.38 -2.15 -9.85
C GLY A 50 0.72 -0.79 -9.27
N LEU A 51 -0.17 0.20 -9.39
CA LEU A 51 -0.08 1.46 -8.63
C LEU A 51 -1.03 1.41 -7.45
N MET A 52 -0.54 1.75 -6.26
CA MET A 52 -1.34 1.85 -5.04
C MET A 52 -1.44 3.30 -4.60
N LEU A 53 -2.66 3.81 -4.50
CA LEU A 53 -2.96 5.09 -3.86
C LEU A 53 -3.58 4.82 -2.49
N VAL A 54 -2.92 5.27 -1.43
CA VAL A 54 -3.42 5.21 -0.06
C VAL A 54 -3.94 6.59 0.31
N ASP A 55 -5.09 6.65 0.98
CA ASP A 55 -5.70 7.90 1.43
C ASP A 55 -4.73 8.68 2.34
N GLY A 56 -4.65 10.00 2.13
CA GLY A 56 -3.68 10.88 2.79
C GLY A 56 -2.28 10.92 2.16
N MET A 57 -1.97 10.10 1.14
CA MET A 57 -0.68 10.19 0.42
C MET A 57 -0.73 11.18 -0.74
N SER A 58 0.41 11.78 -1.05
CA SER A 58 0.58 12.75 -2.14
C SER A 58 0.40 12.14 -3.54
N ARG A 59 0.70 10.84 -3.71
CA ARG A 59 0.61 10.15 -5.00
C ARG A 59 0.44 8.64 -4.88
N ALA A 60 0.06 8.02 -6.00
CA ALA A 60 0.14 6.57 -6.13
C ALA A 60 1.60 6.10 -6.27
N VAL A 61 1.92 4.97 -5.65
CA VAL A 61 3.27 4.38 -5.64
C VAL A 61 3.22 2.98 -6.26
N ARG A 62 4.25 2.64 -7.04
CA ARG A 62 4.34 1.32 -7.67
C ARG A 62 4.54 0.22 -6.62
N VAL A 63 3.74 -0.83 -6.73
CA VAL A 63 3.74 -2.01 -5.87
C VAL A 63 3.72 -3.29 -6.70
N ARG A 64 4.19 -4.38 -6.10
CA ARG A 64 4.07 -5.73 -6.65
C ARG A 64 3.36 -6.62 -5.64
N ARG A 65 2.49 -7.51 -6.15
CA ARG A 65 1.82 -8.50 -5.31
C ARG A 65 2.85 -9.53 -4.84
N VAL A 66 2.75 -9.96 -3.59
CA VAL A 66 3.62 -11.00 -3.01
C VAL A 66 2.77 -12.13 -2.42
N TYR A 67 3.25 -13.37 -2.55
CA TYR A 67 2.59 -14.58 -2.07
C TYR A 67 3.59 -15.37 -1.20
N GLY A 68 3.27 -15.65 0.06
CA GLY A 68 4.13 -16.43 0.99
C GLY A 68 4.62 -15.67 2.23
N ARG A 69 5.31 -16.39 3.13
CA ARG A 69 5.96 -15.84 4.34
C ARG A 69 7.26 -15.14 3.92
N GLU A 70 7.24 -13.81 3.78
CA GLU A 70 8.40 -12.97 4.08
C GLU A 70 8.27 -12.47 5.52
#